data_AF-A0A183SBW6-F1
#
_entry.id   AF-A0A183SBW6-F1
#
_cell.length_a   1.000
_cell.length_b   1.000
_cell.length_c   1.000
_cell.angle_alpha   90.00
_cell.angle_beta   90.00
_cell.angle_gamma   90.00
#
_symmetry.space_group_name_H-M   'P 1'
#
loop_
_entity.id
_entity.type
_entity.pdbx_description
1 polymer ?
#
loop_
_entity_poly.entity_id
_entity_poly.type
_entity_poly.pdbx_seq_one_letter_code
_entity_poly.pdbx_strand_id
1 'polypeptide(L)'
;MTPHGLQLSSVAACGCTERNGNVLVEVNSPHEVEEIFDAVSYQKGASLIRMLNDYLGAEVFQAGLQLYIKRHQYSNTVTTDLWRALAEVSGQPVQEIMSTWTKQMGYPVLSVRLLPSADNQSVGLGIRQSRFLADGGKEGSINF
;
A
#
# COMPACT_ATOMS: atom_id res chain seq x y z
N MET A 1 -12.68 -22.84 -7.93
CA MET A 1 -11.49 -22.27 -7.26
C MET A 1 -10.64 -21.59 -8.32
N THR A 2 -10.92 -20.33 -8.61
CA THR A 2 -10.19 -19.51 -9.58
C THR A 2 -8.97 -18.86 -8.91
N PRO A 3 -7.90 -18.54 -9.67
CA PRO A 3 -6.59 -18.21 -9.12
C PRO A 3 -6.54 -16.73 -8.72
N HIS A 4 -6.48 -16.45 -7.41
CA HIS A 4 -6.28 -15.10 -6.88
C HIS A 4 -4.94 -14.45 -7.29
N GLY A 5 -4.00 -15.22 -7.86
CA GLY A 5 -2.67 -14.74 -8.25
C GLY A 5 -2.61 -13.88 -9.52
N LEU A 6 -3.54 -14.08 -10.46
CA LEU A 6 -3.54 -13.34 -11.74
C LEU A 6 -3.93 -11.86 -11.58
N GLN A 7 -4.77 -11.55 -10.61
CA GLN A 7 -5.27 -10.19 -10.35
C GLN A 7 -4.16 -9.26 -9.85
N LEU A 8 -3.25 -9.74 -8.99
CA LEU A 8 -2.13 -8.95 -8.47
C LEU A 8 -1.12 -8.57 -9.56
N SER A 9 -0.86 -9.47 -10.52
CA SER A 9 0.05 -9.18 -11.63
C SER A 9 -0.51 -8.12 -12.60
N SER A 10 -1.82 -8.10 -12.80
CA SER A 10 -2.51 -7.11 -13.64
C SER A 10 -2.46 -5.70 -13.04
N VAL A 11 -2.63 -5.58 -11.71
CA VAL A 11 -2.57 -4.29 -11.00
C VAL A 11 -1.15 -3.71 -11.02
N ALA A 12 -0.14 -4.57 -10.82
CA ALA A 12 1.25 -4.17 -10.87
C ALA A 12 1.66 -3.68 -12.27
N ALA A 13 1.18 -4.33 -13.34
CA ALA A 13 1.47 -3.91 -14.72
C ALA A 13 0.79 -2.58 -15.08
N CYS A 14 -0.46 -2.36 -14.66
CA CYS A 14 -1.20 -1.13 -14.94
C CYS A 14 -0.72 0.05 -14.09
N GLY A 15 -0.34 -0.16 -12.83
CA GLY A 15 0.24 0.90 -11.99
C GLY A 15 1.67 1.32 -12.37
N CYS A 16 2.29 0.65 -13.34
CA CYS A 16 3.59 1.00 -13.91
C CYS A 16 3.51 1.78 -15.23
N THR A 17 2.32 1.93 -15.81
CA THR A 17 2.11 2.78 -16.99
C THR A 17 1.82 4.20 -16.53
N GLU A 18 2.43 5.18 -17.21
CA GLU A 18 2.62 6.59 -16.82
C GLU A 18 1.35 7.42 -16.51
N ARG A 19 0.17 6.80 -16.49
CA ARG A 19 -1.14 7.49 -16.44
C ARG A 19 -1.88 7.44 -15.12
N ASN A 20 -1.43 6.66 -14.14
CA ASN A 20 -2.17 6.50 -12.89
C ASN A 20 -1.47 7.16 -11.70
N GLY A 21 -1.94 8.38 -11.43
CA GLY A 21 -1.55 9.26 -10.33
C GLY A 21 -1.82 8.67 -8.96
N ASN A 22 -1.41 9.42 -7.94
CA ASN A 22 -1.51 9.07 -6.53
C ASN A 22 -2.89 8.52 -6.13
N VAL A 23 -2.93 7.70 -5.07
CA VAL A 23 -4.21 7.16 -4.55
C VAL A 23 -5.09 8.28 -3.98
N LEU A 24 -4.48 9.38 -3.54
CA LEU A 24 -5.19 10.64 -3.29
C LEU A 24 -5.06 11.57 -4.49
N VAL A 25 -6.21 11.88 -5.08
CA VAL A 25 -6.37 12.91 -6.12
C VAL A 25 -7.29 13.98 -5.55
N GLU A 26 -6.89 15.25 -5.65
CA GLU A 26 -7.76 16.37 -5.31
C GLU A 26 -8.78 16.58 -6.42
N VAL A 27 -10.05 16.71 -6.05
CA VAL A 27 -11.17 16.85 -6.99
C VAL A 27 -11.69 18.27 -6.90
N ASN A 28 -11.60 19.01 -8.00
CA ASN A 28 -12.03 20.41 -8.06
C ASN A 28 -13.35 20.57 -8.83
N SER A 29 -13.76 19.57 -9.61
CA SER A 29 -14.99 19.61 -10.41
C SER A 29 -15.82 18.32 -10.29
N PRO A 30 -17.16 18.38 -10.23
CA PRO A 30 -18.02 17.19 -10.22
C PRO A 30 -17.84 16.25 -11.42
N HIS A 31 -17.28 16.76 -12.53
CA HIS A 31 -16.98 15.95 -13.73
C HIS A 31 -15.71 15.11 -13.56
N GLU A 32 -14.75 15.55 -12.74
CA GLU A 32 -13.53 14.79 -12.40
C GLU A 32 -13.85 13.58 -11.51
N VAL A 33 -15.03 13.56 -10.88
CA VAL A 33 -15.49 12.45 -10.02
C VAL A 33 -15.56 11.14 -10.80
N GLU A 34 -15.97 11.16 -12.07
CA GLU A 34 -16.00 9.96 -12.93
C GLU A 34 -14.60 9.45 -13.31
N GLU A 35 -13.59 10.33 -13.39
CA GLU A 35 -12.21 9.95 -13.69
C GLU A 35 -11.50 9.27 -12.52
N ILE A 36 -11.92 9.53 -11.28
CA ILE A 36 -11.37 8.88 -10.07
C ILE A 36 -11.96 7.48 -9.84
N PHE A 37 -13.09 7.15 -10.48
CA PHE A 37 -13.69 5.81 -10.47
C PHE A 37 -12.95 4.84 -11.42
N ASP A 38 -11.61 4.90 -11.46
CA ASP A 38 -10.80 3.93 -12.17
C ASP A 38 -10.72 2.62 -11.35
N ALA A 39 -10.93 1.50 -12.04
CA ALA A 39 -10.76 0.16 -11.48
C ALA A 39 -9.37 -0.03 -10.84
N VAL A 40 -8.34 0.66 -11.36
CA VAL A 40 -6.97 0.60 -10.81
C VAL A 40 -6.89 1.22 -9.42
N SER A 41 -7.58 2.34 -9.18
CA SER A 41 -7.64 3.00 -7.87
C SER A 41 -8.31 2.09 -6.82
N TYR A 42 -9.39 1.42 -7.20
CA TYR A 42 -10.07 0.44 -6.34
C TYR A 42 -9.23 -0.79 -6.05
N GLN A 43 -8.59 -1.38 -7.07
CA GLN A 43 -7.76 -2.57 -6.88
C GLN A 43 -6.49 -2.28 -6.06
N LYS A 44 -5.87 -1.11 -6.29
CA LYS A 44 -4.73 -0.63 -5.50
C LYS A 44 -5.15 -0.35 -4.06
N GLY A 45 -6.27 0.34 -3.85
CA GLY A 45 -6.85 0.61 -2.53
C GLY A 45 -7.16 -0.67 -1.75
N ALA A 46 -7.83 -1.65 -2.38
CA ALA A 46 -8.14 -2.94 -1.77
C ALA A 46 -6.87 -3.71 -1.37
N SER A 47 -5.84 -3.68 -2.22
CA SER A 47 -4.55 -4.32 -1.94
C SER A 47 -3.84 -3.68 -0.74
N LEU A 48 -3.89 -2.34 -0.64
CA LEU A 48 -3.33 -1.60 0.50
C LEU A 48 -4.08 -1.89 1.80
N ILE A 49 -5.41 -1.93 1.77
CA ILE A 49 -6.23 -2.26 2.93
C ILE A 49 -5.94 -3.68 3.41
N ARG A 50 -5.81 -4.64 2.48
CA ARG A 50 -5.42 -6.02 2.83
C ARG A 50 -4.04 -6.08 3.47
N MET A 51 -3.05 -5.41 2.88
CA MET A 51 -1.71 -5.31 3.46
C MET A 51 -1.74 -4.71 4.86
N LEU A 52 -2.58 -3.69 5.10
CA LEU A 52 -2.73 -3.08 6.42
C LEU A 52 -3.35 -4.03 7.43
N ASN A 53 -4.39 -4.77 7.03
CA ASN A 53 -5.01 -5.79 7.85
C ASN A 53 -4.00 -6.88 8.27
N ASP A 54 -3.16 -7.31 7.33
CA ASP A 54 -2.13 -8.32 7.59
C ASP A 54 -0.98 -7.76 8.46
N TYR A 55 -0.66 -6.47 8.33
CA TYR A 55 0.35 -5.79 9.13
C TYR A 55 -0.09 -5.56 10.59
N LEU A 56 -1.33 -5.11 10.80
CA LEU A 56 -1.87 -4.84 12.14
C LEU A 56 -2.43 -6.08 12.83
N GLY A 57 -2.85 -7.08 12.06
CA GLY A 57 -3.64 -8.20 12.53
C GLY A 57 -5.13 -7.92 12.48
N ALA A 58 -5.92 -8.96 12.18
CA ALA A 58 -7.35 -8.84 11.93
C ALA A 58 -8.15 -8.26 13.12
N GLU A 59 -7.80 -8.64 14.35
CA GLU A 59 -8.50 -8.17 15.55
C GLU A 59 -8.29 -6.68 15.80
N VAL A 60 -7.04 -6.21 15.71
CA VAL A 60 -6.67 -4.80 15.88
C VAL A 60 -7.27 -3.96 14.76
N PHE A 61 -7.22 -4.44 13.53
CA PHE A 61 -7.81 -3.77 12.38
C PHE A 61 -9.33 -3.61 12.54
N GLN A 62 -10.03 -4.69 12.92
CA GLN A 62 -11.48 -4.65 13.14
C GLN A 62 -11.86 -3.71 14.30
N ALA A 63 -11.11 -3.74 15.40
CA ALA A 63 -11.33 -2.85 16.54
C ALA A 63 -11.11 -1.38 16.16
N GLY A 64 -10.07 -1.07 15.37
CA GLY A 64 -9.83 0.27 14.85
C GLY A 64 -10.92 0.75 13.90
N LEU A 65 -11.45 -0.13 13.04
CA LEU A 65 -12.57 0.20 12.16
C LEU A 65 -13.86 0.47 12.96
N GLN A 66 -14.14 -0.34 13.98
CA GLN A 66 -15.27 -0.09 14.88
C GLN A 66 -15.15 1.25 15.60
N LEU A 67 -13.94 1.60 16.07
CA LEU A 67 -13.67 2.88 16.71
C LEU A 67 -13.91 4.05 15.75
N TYR A 68 -13.40 3.95 14.53
CA TYR A 68 -13.59 4.95 13.49
C TYR A 68 -15.08 5.17 13.17
N ILE A 69 -15.82 4.10 12.89
CA ILE A 69 -17.26 4.19 12.56
C ILE A 69 -18.05 4.79 13.73
N LYS A 70 -17.79 4.36 14.98
CA LYS A 70 -18.48 4.88 16.16
C LYS A 70 -18.21 6.37 16.40
N ARG A 71 -17.01 6.86 16.11
CA ARG A 71 -16.66 8.28 16.30
C ARG A 71 -17.29 9.19 15.27
N HIS A 72 -17.42 8.70 14.04
CA HIS A 72 -17.86 9.52 12.92
C HIS A 72 -19.25 9.17 12.40
N GLN A 73 -20.01 8.36 13.15
CA GLN A 73 -21.40 8.10 12.84
C GLN A 73 -22.16 9.44 12.67
N TYR A 74 -22.96 9.54 11.62
CA TYR A 74 -23.75 10.74 11.29
C TYR A 74 -22.93 12.00 11.01
N SER A 75 -21.62 11.88 10.75
CA SER A 75 -20.71 12.98 10.44
C SER A 75 -19.85 12.67 9.22
N ASN A 76 -19.19 13.70 8.70
CA ASN A 76 -18.22 13.56 7.61
C ASN A 76 -16.83 13.22 8.17
N THR A 77 -16.00 12.58 7.34
CA THR A 77 -14.63 12.21 7.70
C THR A 77 -13.68 12.46 6.55
N VAL A 78 -12.40 12.54 6.88
CA VAL A 78 -11.31 12.53 5.90
C VAL A 78 -10.41 11.33 6.11
N THR A 79 -9.60 10.98 5.11
CA THR A 79 -8.72 9.78 5.15
C THR A 79 -7.79 9.76 6.37
N THR A 80 -7.37 10.92 6.88
CA THR A 80 -6.52 11.00 8.08
C THR A 80 -7.20 10.52 9.35
N ASP A 81 -8.54 10.57 9.43
CA ASP A 81 -9.28 10.15 10.61
C ASP A 81 -9.29 8.62 10.75
N LEU A 82 -9.35 7.91 9.61
CA LEU A 82 -9.21 6.45 9.57
C LEU A 82 -7.83 6.02 10.08
N TRP A 83 -6.76 6.67 9.61
CA TRP A 83 -5.39 6.36 10.05
C TRP A 83 -5.19 6.63 11.53
N ARG A 84 -5.81 7.69 12.06
CA ARG A 84 -5.74 8.03 13.48
C ARG A 84 -6.42 6.97 14.36
N ALA A 85 -7.61 6.51 13.96
CA ALA A 85 -8.32 5.46 14.70
C ALA A 85 -7.55 4.13 14.71
N LEU A 86 -6.94 3.76 13.58
CA LEU A 86 -6.12 2.56 13.48
C LEU A 86 -4.80 2.68 14.26
N ALA A 87 -4.14 3.84 14.22
CA ALA A 87 -2.93 4.11 15.00
C ALA A 87 -3.20 4.05 16.51
N GLU A 88 -4.35 4.57 16.96
CA GLU A 88 -4.73 4.56 18.37
C GLU A 88 -4.93 3.15 18.93
N VAL A 89 -5.59 2.27 18.16
CA VAL A 89 -5.84 0.89 18.59
C VAL A 89 -4.59 0.01 18.46
N SER A 90 -3.77 0.23 17.44
CA SER A 90 -2.57 -0.58 17.19
C SER A 90 -1.33 -0.13 17.97
N GLY A 91 -1.26 1.13 18.40
CA GLY A 91 -0.04 1.74 18.93
C GLY A 91 1.08 1.90 17.89
N GLN A 92 0.79 1.69 16.60
CA GLN A 92 1.77 1.76 15.51
C GLN A 92 1.62 3.08 14.73
N PRO A 93 2.69 3.58 14.08
CA PRO A 93 2.64 4.80 13.26
C PRO A 93 1.98 4.54 11.89
N VAL A 94 0.71 4.11 11.89
CA VAL A 94 -0.07 3.74 10.69
C VAL A 94 -0.13 4.89 9.68
N GLN A 95 -0.23 6.13 10.17
CA GLN A 95 -0.30 7.32 9.32
C GLN A 95 0.98 7.53 8.51
N GLU A 96 2.16 7.30 9.09
CA GLU A 96 3.44 7.46 8.39
C GLU A 96 3.60 6.40 7.30
N ILE A 97 3.31 5.15 7.64
CA ILE A 97 3.34 4.02 6.71
C ILE A 97 2.39 4.31 5.54
N MET A 98 1.13 4.61 5.83
CA MET A 98 0.12 4.82 4.79
C MET A 98 0.35 6.08 3.97
N SER A 99 0.95 7.12 4.53
CA SER A 99 1.32 8.32 3.76
C SER A 99 2.35 8.00 2.67
N THR A 100 3.27 7.07 2.92
CA THR A 100 4.26 6.63 1.93
C THR A 100 3.57 5.91 0.76
N TRP A 101 2.65 4.99 1.06
CA TRP A 101 1.93 4.20 0.07
C TRP A 101 0.87 4.98 -0.72
N THR A 102 0.33 6.04 -0.14
CA THR A 102 -0.74 6.85 -0.77
C THR A 102 -0.21 8.02 -1.59
N LYS A 103 0.95 8.60 -1.23
CA LYS A 103 1.56 9.75 -1.90
C LYS A 103 2.60 9.40 -2.96
N GLN A 104 3.17 8.19 -2.92
CA GLN A 104 4.19 7.77 -3.90
C GLN A 104 3.56 6.98 -5.04
N MET A 105 3.98 7.28 -6.27
CA MET A 105 3.59 6.54 -7.47
C MET A 105 4.45 5.28 -7.66
N GLY A 106 3.83 4.18 -8.08
CA GLY A 106 4.48 2.88 -8.30
C GLY A 106 4.49 1.96 -7.07
N TYR A 107 5.22 0.84 -7.18
CA TYR A 107 5.34 -0.18 -6.13
C TYR A 107 6.81 -0.55 -5.92
N PRO A 108 7.23 -0.92 -4.71
CA PRO A 108 8.57 -1.43 -4.48
C PRO A 108 8.71 -2.91 -4.90
N VAL A 109 9.86 -3.25 -5.48
CA VAL A 109 10.36 -4.62 -5.64
C VAL A 109 11.43 -4.87 -4.60
N LEU A 110 11.29 -5.99 -3.89
CA LEU A 110 12.30 -6.50 -2.99
C LEU A 110 13.14 -7.55 -3.72
N SER A 111 14.43 -7.26 -3.87
CA SER A 111 15.44 -8.20 -4.36
C SER A 111 16.09 -8.88 -3.16
N VAL A 112 15.86 -10.18 -2.99
CA VAL A 112 16.47 -10.99 -1.94
C VAL A 112 17.67 -11.73 -2.52
N ARG A 113 18.84 -11.60 -1.88
CA ARG A 113 20.07 -12.30 -2.24
C ARG A 113 20.58 -13.11 -1.07
N LEU A 114 21.04 -14.32 -1.34
CA LEU A 114 21.75 -15.14 -0.38
C LEU A 114 23.20 -14.63 -0.31
N LEU A 115 23.63 -14.23 0.86
CA LEU A 115 25.02 -13.88 1.13
C LEU A 115 25.75 -15.13 1.62
N PRO A 116 26.93 -15.44 1.06
CA PRO A 116 27.74 -16.54 1.55
C PRO A 116 28.18 -16.23 2.98
N SER A 117 27.87 -17.13 3.91
CA SER A 117 28.33 -17.04 5.30
C SER A 117 29.65 -17.78 5.46
N ALA A 118 30.54 -17.23 6.28
CA ALA A 118 31.85 -17.83 6.57
C ALA A 118 31.74 -19.11 7.42
N ASP A 119 30.64 -19.25 8.18
CA ASP A 119 30.32 -20.44 8.95
C ASP A 119 29.17 -21.18 8.27
N ASN A 120 29.35 -22.48 8.00
CA ASN A 120 28.42 -23.37 7.30
C ASN A 120 27.10 -23.64 8.06
N GLN A 121 26.75 -22.76 9.01
CA GLN A 121 25.61 -22.84 9.93
C GLN A 121 24.67 -21.62 9.87
N SER A 122 25.02 -20.55 9.18
CA SER A 122 24.14 -19.39 9.00
C SER A 122 24.01 -19.02 7.52
N VAL A 123 22.82 -18.57 7.13
CA VAL A 123 22.55 -18.05 5.79
C VAL A 123 22.33 -16.56 5.93
N GLY A 124 23.21 -15.75 5.34
CA GLY A 124 22.99 -14.31 5.27
C GLY A 124 21.94 -13.99 4.21
N LEU A 125 20.97 -13.13 4.53
CA LEU A 125 20.00 -12.62 3.56
C LEU A 125 20.23 -11.13 3.36
N GLY A 126 20.66 -10.75 2.16
CA GLY A 126 20.72 -9.37 1.72
C GLY A 126 19.42 -8.98 1.04
N ILE A 127 18.69 -8.02 1.60
CA ILE A 127 17.43 -7.52 1.04
C ILE A 127 17.68 -6.11 0.50
N ARG A 128 17.28 -5.85 -0.75
CA ARG A 128 17.35 -4.52 -1.38
C ARG A 128 16.00 -4.14 -1.97
N GLN A 129 15.57 -2.91 -1.71
CA GLN A 129 14.34 -2.36 -2.27
C GLN A 129 14.65 -1.42 -3.45
N SER A 130 13.91 -1.55 -4.54
CA SER A 130 13.93 -0.64 -5.70
C SER A 130 12.52 -0.43 -6.24
N ARG A 131 12.24 0.69 -6.93
CA ARG A 131 10.94 0.90 -7.57
C ARG A 131 10.73 -0.10 -8.70
N PHE A 132 9.53 -0.66 -8.82
CA PHE A 132 9.11 -1.48 -9.95
C PHE A 132 8.81 -0.57 -11.14
N LEU A 133 9.46 -0.83 -12.27
CA LEU A 133 9.17 -0.21 -13.56
C LEU A 133 8.96 -1.34 -14.57
N ALA A 134 7.85 -1.30 -15.30
CA ALA A 134 7.49 -2.34 -16.28
C ALA A 134 8.43 -2.36 -17.50
N ASP A 135 9.18 -1.29 -17.72
CA ASP A 135 10.18 -1.15 -18.79
C ASP A 135 11.54 -1.81 -18.45
N GLY A 136 11.73 -2.29 -17.22
CA GLY A 136 13.00 -2.87 -16.75
C GLY A 136 14.09 -1.85 -16.38
N GLY A 137 13.77 -0.55 -16.38
CA GLY A 137 14.65 0.52 -15.92
C GLY A 137 14.96 0.38 -14.43
N LYS A 138 16.24 0.51 -14.06
CA LYS A 138 16.66 0.55 -12.65
C LYS A 138 16.86 2.01 -12.25
N GLU A 139 15.87 2.62 -11.62
CA GLU A 139 16.08 3.91 -10.97
C GLU A 139 16.67 3.73 -9.56
N GLY A 140 17.46 4.72 -9.15
CA GLY A 140 18.41 4.71 -8.04
C GLY A 140 17.92 4.05 -6.75
N SER A 141 18.84 3.35 -6.11
CA SER A 141 18.59 2.59 -4.89
C SER A 141 18.60 3.50 -3.68
N ILE A 142 17.50 3.48 -2.93
CA ILE A 142 17.48 3.95 -1.55
C ILE A 142 18.11 2.86 -0.68
N ASN A 143 19.24 3.17 -0.07
CA ASN A 143 19.82 2.34 0.98
C ASN A 143 19.08 2.66 2.28
N PHE A 144 18.59 1.62 2.95
CA PHE A 144 18.14 1.70 4.34
C PHE A 144 19.32 1.36 5.25
#